data_AF-A0AAU5BPE9-F1
#
_entry.id   AF-A0AAU5BPE9-F1
#
_cell.length_a   1.000
_cell.length_b   1.000
_cell.length_c   1.000
_cell.angle_alpha   90.00
_cell.angle_beta   90.00
_cell.angle_gamma   90.00
#
_symmetry.space_group_name_H-M   'P 1'
#
loop_
_entity.id
_entity.type
_entity.pdbx_description
1 polymer ?
#
loop_
_entity_poly.entity_id
_entity_poly.type
_entity_poly.pdbx_seq_one_letter_code
_entity_poly.pdbx_strand_id
1 'polypeptide(L)' 'MHVEQCRPVLSDEGMEAVQDLLAERGMSVIQSIAITRALLGWQETSLRIAIDVVTTSSSRTAVSDAD' A
#
# COMPACT_ATOMS: atom_id res chain seq x y z
N MET A 1 -8.08 0.82 8.70
CA MET A 1 -8.61 0.96 7.32
C MET A 1 -8.91 -0.43 6.77
N HIS A 2 -9.94 -0.59 5.94
CA HIS A 2 -10.31 -1.89 5.36
C HIS A 2 -10.05 -1.90 3.85
N VAL A 3 -9.73 -3.09 3.32
CA VAL A 3 -9.45 -3.36 1.90
C VAL A 3 -10.54 -2.83 0.97
N GLU A 4 -11.80 -2.95 1.39
CA GLU A 4 -12.97 -2.47 0.64
C GLU A 4 -12.95 -0.97 0.33
N GLN A 5 -12.28 -0.16 1.15
CA GLN A 5 -12.12 1.29 0.89
C GLN A 5 -11.00 1.56 -0.12
N CYS A 6 -10.04 0.65 -0.24
CA CYS A 6 -8.92 0.78 -1.17
C CYS A 6 -9.20 0.14 -2.54
N ARG A 7 -10.18 -0.77 -2.63
CA ARG A 7 -10.63 -1.37 -3.90
C ARG A 7 -11.01 -0.33 -4.97
N PRO A 8 -11.87 0.67 -4.70
CA PRO A 8 -12.21 1.68 -5.72
C PRO A 8 -10.99 2.52 -6.13
N VAL A 9 -10.17 2.93 -5.16
CA VAL A 9 -8.94 3.71 -5.43
C VAL A 9 -7.95 2.92 -6.29
N LEU A 10 -7.80 1.62 -6.03
CA LEU A 10 -6.97 0.75 -6.86
C LEU A 10 -7.50 0.64 -8.31
N SER A 11 -8.82 0.58 -8.48
CA SER A 11 -9.45 0.50 -9.81
C SER A 11 -9.39 1.82 -10.58
N ASP A 12 -9.51 2.95 -9.89
CA ASP A 12 -9.63 4.27 -10.53
C ASP A 12 -8.26 4.94 -10.73
N GLU A 13 -7.36 4.85 -9.74
CA GLU A 13 -6.12 5.62 -9.67
C GLU A 13 -4.87 4.73 -9.60
N GLY A 14 -5.03 3.44 -9.27
CA GLY A 14 -3.96 2.47 -9.23
C GLY A 14 -3.28 2.33 -7.86
N MET A 15 -2.18 1.58 -7.83
CA MET A 15 -1.56 1.14 -6.57
C MET A 15 -0.83 2.27 -5.82
N GLU A 16 -0.30 3.27 -6.52
CA GLU A 16 0.41 4.38 -5.87
C GLU A 16 -0.55 5.23 -5.03
N ALA A 17 -1.73 5.57 -5.59
CA ALA A 17 -2.77 6.29 -4.87
C ALA A 17 -3.29 5.51 -3.64
N VAL A 18 -3.28 4.18 -3.69
CA VAL A 18 -3.56 3.35 -2.51
C VAL A 18 -2.50 3.54 -1.43
N GLN A 19 -1.21 3.62 -1.79
CA GLN A 19 -0.13 3.86 -0.83
C GLN A 19 -0.18 5.28 -0.24
N ASP A 20 -0.47 6.30 -1.07
CA ASP A 20 -0.69 7.67 -0.61
C ASP A 20 -1.82 7.71 0.42
N LEU A 21 -2.97 7.14 0.09
CA LEU A 21 -4.12 7.09 0.99
C LEU A 21 -3.82 6.34 2.29
N LEU A 22 -3.02 5.27 2.24
CA LEU A 22 -2.59 4.55 3.44
C LEU A 22 -1.64 5.41 4.30
N ALA A 23 -0.70 6.11 3.67
CA ALA A 23 0.23 7.00 4.34
C ALA A 23 -0.49 8.21 4.98
N GLU A 24 -1.42 8.84 4.26
CA GLU A 24 -2.25 9.95 4.75
C GLU A 24 -3.07 9.55 5.99
N ARG A 25 -3.53 8.29 6.04
CA ARG A 25 -4.24 7.76 7.21
C ARG A 25 -3.33 7.32 8.35
N GLY A 26 -2.02 7.57 8.25
CA GLY A 26 -1.03 7.23 9.26
C GLY A 26 -0.85 5.72 9.43
N MET A 27 -1.12 4.93 8.39
CA MET A 27 -0.99 3.48 8.46
C MET A 27 0.49 3.08 8.46
N SER A 28 0.83 2.15 9.34
CA SER A 28 2.19 1.62 9.40
C SER A 28 2.55 0.81 8.16
N VAL A 29 3.85 0.66 7.91
CA VAL A 29 4.41 -0.19 6.82
C VAL A 29 3.76 -1.57 6.79
N ILE A 30 3.67 -2.20 7.96
CA ILE A 30 3.15 -3.56 8.10
C ILE A 30 1.66 -3.61 7.73
N GLN A 31 0.88 -2.60 8.14
CA GLN A 31 -0.54 -2.53 7.79
C GLN A 31 -0.75 -2.25 6.30
N SER A 32 0.09 -1.40 5.69
CA SER A 32 0.05 -1.18 4.24
C SER A 32 0.35 -2.46 3.47
N ILE A 33 1.37 -3.23 3.87
CA ILE A 33 1.70 -4.54 3.26
C ILE A 33 0.51 -5.49 3.35
N ALA A 34 -0.15 -5.57 4.51
CA ALA A 34 -1.29 -6.46 4.70
C ALA A 34 -2.47 -6.07 3.77
N ILE A 35 -2.74 -4.78 3.61
CA ILE A 35 -3.81 -4.28 2.74
C ILE A 35 -3.44 -4.46 1.26
N THR A 36 -2.23 -4.10 0.85
CA THR A 36 -1.73 -4.30 -0.52
C THR A 36 -1.78 -5.76 -0.92
N ARG A 37 -1.36 -6.67 -0.03
CA ARG A 37 -1.47 -8.12 -0.28
C ARG A 37 -2.92 -8.58 -0.40
N ALA A 38 -3.83 -8.01 0.39
CA ALA A 38 -5.26 -8.29 0.29
C ALA A 38 -5.88 -7.82 -1.01
N LEU A 39 -5.48 -6.66 -1.51
CA LEU A 39 -5.94 -6.13 -2.78
C LEU A 39 -5.44 -6.95 -3.98
N LEU A 40 -4.20 -7.43 -3.91
CA LEU A 40 -3.58 -8.25 -4.95
C LEU A 40 -3.96 -9.75 -4.88
N GLY A 41 -4.84 -10.14 -3.94
CA GLY A 41 -5.24 -11.53 -3.74
C GLY A 41 -4.24 -12.35 -2.92
N TRP A 42 -4.65 -12.78 -1.72
CA TRP A 42 -3.76 -13.46 -0.75
C TRP A 42 -3.12 -14.75 -1.26
N GLN A 43 -3.83 -15.48 -2.11
CA GLN A 43 -3.42 -16.77 -2.64
C GLN A 43 -2.50 -16.65 -3.86
N GLU A 44 -2.65 -15.57 -4.62
CA GLU A 44 -1.89 -15.33 -5.85
C GLU A 44 -0.63 -14.50 -5.57
N THR A 45 -0.68 -13.64 -4.55
CA THR A 45 0.39 -12.69 -4.25
C THR A 45 1.21 -13.11 -3.03
N SER A 46 2.49 -13.39 -3.31
CA SER A 46 3.48 -13.63 -2.26
C SER A 46 3.68 -12.40 -1.38
N LEU A 47 4.03 -12.61 -0.10
CA LEU A 47 4.31 -11.52 0.82
C LEU A 47 5.44 -10.61 0.31
N ARG A 48 6.44 -11.17 -0.40
CA ARG A 48 7.55 -10.40 -0.97
C ARG A 48 7.07 -9.37 -2.00
N ILE A 49 6.17 -9.75 -2.90
CA ILE A 49 5.61 -8.83 -3.91
C ILE A 49 4.89 -7.67 -3.21
N ALA A 50 4.12 -7.95 -2.16
CA ALA A 50 3.44 -6.90 -1.40
C ALA A 50 4.43 -5.98 -0.65
N ILE A 51 5.53 -6.52 -0.14
CA ILE A 51 6.61 -5.73 0.46
C ILE A 51 7.24 -4.83 -0.60
N ASP A 52 7.63 -5.38 -1.74
CA ASP A 52 8.30 -4.62 -2.80
C ASP A 52 7.45 -3.43 -3.22
N VAL A 53 6.18 -3.65 -3.56
CA VAL A 53 5.22 -2.59 -3.94
C VAL A 53 5.14 -1.47 -2.90
N VAL A 54 5.06 -1.82 -1.61
CA VAL A 54 4.97 -0.83 -0.53
C VAL A 54 6.30 -0.10 -0.36
N THR A 55 7.43 -0.80 -0.43
CA THR A 55 8.76 -0.21 -0.19
C THR A 55 9.28 0.63 -1.36
N THR A 56 8.82 0.37 -2.58
CA THR A 56 9.17 1.16 -3.77
C THR A 56 8.24 2.35 -3.99
N SER A 57 7.19 2.49 -3.20
CA SER A 57 6.24 3.59 -3.33
C SER A 57 6.86 4.91 -2.89
N SER A 58 6.62 5.95 -3.69
CA SER A 58 7.12 7.30 -3.51
C SER A 58 6.58 7.93 -2.22
N SER A 59 5.34 7.62 -1.86
CA SER A 59 4.66 8.05 -0.62
C SER A 59 5.42 7.68 0.65
N ARG A 60 6.25 6.63 0.56
CA ARG A 60 6.95 6.03 1.71
C ARG A 60 8.45 6.29 1.68
N THR A 61 8.98 6.64 0.52
CA THR A 61 10.37 7.05 0.34
C THR A 61 10.58 8.50 0.80
N ALA A 62 9.60 9.38 0.56
CA ALA A 62 9.67 10.79 0.97
C ALA A 62 9.76 11.03 2.49
N VAL A 63 9.36 10.07 3.33
CA VAL A 63 9.44 10.18 4.79
C VAL A 63 10.84 9.82 5.33
N SER A 64 11.74 9.27 4.50
CA SER A 64 13.12 8.96 4.92
C SER A 64 14.12 10.12 4.77
N ASP A 65 13.69 11.29 4.25
CA ASP A 65 14.52 12.49 4.07
C ASP A 65 14.07 13.67 4.98
N ALA A 66 13.64 13.36 6.21
CA ALA A 66 13.44 14.37 7.25
C ALA A 66 14.38 14.07 8.43
N ASP A 67 15.66 14.40 8.25
CA ASP A 67 16.66 14.58 9.31
C ASP A 67 16.90 16.10 9.52
#